data_AF-A0A7Y4QIQ3-F1
#
_entry.id   AF-A0A7Y4QIQ3-F1
#
_cell.length_a   1.000
_cell.length_b   1.000
_cell.length_c   1.000
_cell.angle_alpha   90.00
_cell.angle_beta   90.00
_cell.angle_gamma   90.00
#
_symmetry.space_group_name_H-M   'P 1'
#
loop_
_entity.id
_entity.type
_entity.pdbx_description
1 polymer ?
#
loop_
_entity_poly.entity_id
_entity_poly.type
_entity_poly.pdbx_seq_one_letter_code
_entity_poly.pdbx_strand_id
1 'polypeptide(L)' 'MDAVFTTEFPFNNGRPTVHNNGANVALLDGHAERVPFKKLWEMRSSKMVHTFWYMED' A
#
# COMPACT_ATOMS: atom_id res chain seq x y z
N MET A 1 -20.94 -2.22 -23.94
CA MET A 1 -20.47 -0.83 -24.09
C MET A 1 -19.11 -0.75 -23.46
N ASP A 2 -18.15 -0.37 -24.28
CA ASP A 2 -16.73 -0.21 -23.99
C ASP A 2 -16.48 0.75 -22.83
N ALA A 3 -15.46 0.48 -22.00
CA ALA A 3 -14.19 1.23 -22.05
C ALA A 3 -13.39 1.15 -20.72
N VAL A 4 -12.08 1.19 -20.92
CA VAL A 4 -11.00 1.60 -20.00
C VAL A 4 -10.47 0.54 -19.02
N PHE A 5 -9.55 -0.29 -19.54
CA PHE A 5 -8.45 -0.80 -18.74
C PHE A 5 -7.52 0.37 -18.37
N THR A 6 -7.63 0.90 -17.15
CA THR A 6 -6.55 1.65 -16.50
C THR A 6 -6.05 0.78 -15.36
N THR A 7 -5.04 -0.04 -15.67
CA THR A 7 -4.41 -0.96 -14.74
C THR A 7 -3.43 -0.19 -13.86
N GLU A 8 -3.89 0.34 -12.74
CA GLU A 8 -3.05 0.47 -11.56
C GLU A 8 -3.60 -0.47 -10.51
N PHE A 9 -3.35 -1.77 -10.71
CA PHE A 9 -3.51 -2.71 -9.62
C PHE A 9 -2.52 -2.28 -8.54
N PRO A 10 -2.95 -2.00 -7.30
CA PRO A 10 -2.00 -1.80 -6.22
C PRO A 10 -1.13 -3.05 -6.17
N PHE A 11 0.20 -2.88 -6.19
CA PHE A 11 1.16 -3.99 -6.12
C PHE A 11 0.96 -4.88 -4.88
N ASN A 12 0.16 -4.43 -3.92
CA ASN A 12 -0.27 -5.15 -2.74
C ASN A 12 -1.80 -5.32 -2.74
N ASN A 13 -2.28 -6.56 -2.96
CA ASN A 13 -3.70 -6.95 -2.77
C ASN A 13 -4.05 -7.21 -1.29
N GLY A 14 -3.22 -6.74 -0.36
CA GLY A 14 -3.46 -6.79 1.06
C GLY A 14 -4.77 -6.06 1.38
N ARG A 15 -5.69 -6.77 2.02
CA ARG A 15 -6.90 -6.20 2.63
C ARG A 15 -6.66 -6.00 4.13
N PRO A 16 -5.99 -4.92 4.55
CA PRO A 16 -5.72 -4.69 5.98
C PRO A 16 -6.95 -4.28 6.79
N THR A 17 -8.13 -4.12 6.17
CA THR A 17 -9.41 -4.01 6.89
C THR A 17 -9.68 -5.23 7.79
N VAL A 18 -9.03 -6.37 7.52
CA VAL A 18 -9.14 -7.60 8.34
C VAL A 18 -8.16 -7.58 9.54
N HIS A 19 -7.16 -6.69 9.53
CA HIS A 19 -6.09 -6.63 10.52
C HIS A 19 -5.88 -5.18 10.99
N ASN A 20 -6.77 -4.72 11.87
CA ASN A 20 -6.76 -3.39 12.48
C ASN A 20 -5.45 -3.03 13.24
N ASN A 21 -4.50 -3.96 13.34
CA ASN A 21 -3.21 -3.83 14.03
C ASN A 21 -2.01 -3.65 13.07
N GLY A 22 -2.26 -3.30 11.81
CA GLY A 22 -1.21 -3.04 10.82
C GLY A 22 -0.73 -4.26 10.04
N ALA A 23 0.32 -4.07 9.26
CA ALA A 23 0.91 -5.09 8.39
C ALA A 23 2.43 -5.11 8.55
N ASN A 24 3.02 -6.30 8.42
CA ASN A 24 4.46 -6.43 8.20
C ASN A 24 4.72 -6.18 6.71
N VAL A 25 5.58 -5.21 6.40
CA VAL A 25 5.97 -4.83 5.05
C VAL A 25 7.42 -5.26 4.86
N ALA A 26 7.67 -6.10 3.87
CA ALA A 26 9.03 -6.42 3.43
C ALA A 26 9.45 -5.40 2.37
N LEU A 27 10.58 -4.75 2.61
CA LEU A 27 11.19 -3.75 1.74
C LEU A 27 12.19 -4.41 0.78
N LEU A 28 12.50 -3.71 -0.31
CA LEU A 28 13.37 -4.24 -1.38
C LEU A 28 14.82 -4.46 -0.90
N ASP A 29 15.24 -3.73 0.12
CA ASP A 29 16.54 -3.88 0.78
C ASP A 29 16.63 -5.11 1.70
N GLY A 30 15.55 -5.88 1.81
CA GLY A 30 15.47 -7.11 2.61
C GLY A 30 15.02 -6.90 4.05
N HIS A 31 14.74 -5.66 4.47
CA HIS A 31 14.19 -5.39 5.80
C HIS A 31 12.69 -5.69 5.87
N ALA A 32 12.20 -5.98 7.08
CA ALA A 32 10.77 -6.13 7.34
C ALA A 32 10.35 -5.21 8.48
N GLU A 33 9.34 -4.37 8.23
CA GLU A 33 8.84 -3.41 9.19
C GLU A 33 7.36 -3.61 9.49
N ARG A 34 6.98 -3.47 10.77
CA ARG A 34 5.57 -3.50 11.17
C ARG A 34 4.99 -2.09 11.16
N VAL A 35 4.11 -1.80 10.21
CA VAL A 35 3.49 -0.48 10.06
C VAL A 35 2.02 -0.51 10.46
N PRO A 36 1.55 0.42 11.31
CA PRO A 36 0.13 0.55 11.63
C PRO A 36 -0.72 0.78 10.38
N PHE A 37 -1.87 0.12 10.31
CA PHE A 37 -2.77 0.19 9.15
C PHE A 37 -3.13 1.63 8.78
N LYS A 38 -3.48 2.45 9.77
CA LYS A 38 -3.85 3.87 9.56
C LYS A 38 -2.74 4.70 8.93
N LYS A 39 -1.48 4.37 9.17
CA LYS A 39 -0.33 5.09 8.62
C LYS A 39 0.01 4.57 7.23
N LEU A 40 0.06 3.24 7.09
CA LEU A 40 0.42 2.63 5.82
C LEU A 40 -0.60 3.00 4.73
N TRP A 41 -1.91 2.87 5.02
CA TRP A 41 -3.01 3.12 4.08
C TRP A 41 -3.60 4.53 4.21
N GLU A 42 -2.86 5.47 4.77
CA GLU A 42 -3.27 6.87 4.73
C GLU A 42 -3.31 7.35 3.28
N MET A 43 -4.46 7.89 2.85
CA MET A 43 -4.63 8.45 1.52
C MET A 43 -4.92 9.94 1.60
N ARG A 44 -4.25 10.71 0.74
CA ARG A 44 -4.50 12.15 0.56
C ARG A 44 -4.73 12.44 -0.92
N SER A 45 -5.87 13.05 -1.25
CA SER A 45 -6.24 13.35 -2.64
C SER A 45 -6.08 12.14 -3.58
N SER A 46 -6.54 10.96 -3.13
CA SER A 46 -6.45 9.68 -3.84
C SER A 46 -5.04 9.14 -4.08
N LYS A 47 -4.01 9.67 -3.38
CA LYS A 47 -2.65 9.14 -3.39
C LYS A 47 -2.30 8.54 -2.04
N MET A 48 -1.55 7.44 -2.04
CA MET A 48 -0.98 6.88 -0.82
C MET A 48 0.07 7.83 -0.27
N VAL A 49 0.00 8.09 1.04
CA VAL A 49 0.94 9.01 1.71
C VAL A 49 2.23 8.29 2.10
N HIS A 50 2.15 7.01 2.45
CA HIS A 50 3.31 6.27 2.93
C HIS A 50 4.30 5.93 1.80
N THR A 51 5.58 6.21 2.01
CA THR A 51 6.64 6.09 1.00
C THR A 51 6.84 4.65 0.51
N PHE A 52 6.62 3.64 1.37
CA PHE A 52 6.69 2.21 1.02
C PHE A 52 5.81 1.74 -0.15
N TRP A 53 4.90 2.59 -0.64
CA TRP A 53 4.17 2.34 -1.88
C TRP A 53 4.93 2.71 -3.15
N TYR A 54 6.05 3.40 -3.03
CA TYR A 54 6.86 3.94 -4.11
C TYR A 54 8.25 3.31 -4.08
N MET A 55 8.84 3.07 -5.25
CA MET A 55 10.14 2.39 -5.38
C MET A 55 11.34 3.32 -5.19
N GLU A 56 11.12 4.62 -5.11
CA GLU A 56 12.17 5.65 -5.05
C GLU A 56 12.56 6.04 -3.61
N ASP A 57 12.13 5.25 -2.62
CA ASP A 57 12.49 5.43 -1.20
C ASP A 57 13.81 4.71 -0.88
#